data_AF-N1V3P1-F1
#
_entry.id   AF-N1V3P1-F1
#
_cell.length_a   1.000
_cell.length_b   1.000
_cell.length_c   1.000
_cell.angle_alpha   90.00
_cell.angle_beta   90.00
_cell.angle_gamma   90.00
#
_symmetry.space_group_name_H-M   'P 1'
#
loop_
_entity.id
_entity.type
_entity.pdbx_description
1 polymer ?
#
loop_
_entity_poly.entity_id
_entity_poly.type
_entity_poly.pdbx_seq_one_letter_code
_entity_poly.pdbx_strand_id
1 'polypeptide(L)'
;MNSQKSDGDAATWLPKNKSFRCTFIATQVSVKAAYSLWVTQAEHDAMARVLQGCPGQAVKEPVAAASRAEAPQPAPARGVNCSDFGTQRQAQQWFEYYHPQLGDIAGLDGDGDLLACVSLP
;
A
#
# COMPACT_ATOMS: atom_id res chain seq x y z
N MET A 1 -2.08 36.81 -11.58
CA MET A 1 -2.66 35.62 -10.91
C MET A 1 -1.72 34.43 -11.08
N ASN A 2 -1.49 33.68 -10.00
CA ASN A 2 -0.85 32.36 -9.84
C ASN A 2 0.53 32.01 -10.43
N SER A 3 1.18 32.87 -11.23
CA SER A 3 2.49 32.54 -11.81
C SER A 3 3.69 32.73 -10.88
N GLN A 4 3.51 33.35 -9.70
CA GLN A 4 4.59 33.62 -8.74
C GLN A 4 4.98 32.42 -7.87
N LYS A 5 4.46 31.22 -8.16
CA LYS A 5 4.80 29.98 -7.44
C LYS A 5 5.67 29.01 -8.26
N SER A 6 6.15 29.42 -9.43
CA SER A 6 6.86 28.54 -10.36
C SER A 6 8.35 28.33 -10.02
N ASP A 7 9.01 29.30 -9.37
CA ASP A 7 10.47 29.24 -9.14
C ASP A 7 10.88 29.41 -7.67
N GLY A 8 9.90 29.55 -6.78
CA GLY A 8 10.16 29.55 -5.35
C GLY A 8 10.44 28.12 -4.92
N ASP A 9 11.73 27.77 -4.78
CA ASP A 9 12.19 26.54 -4.12
C ASP A 9 11.22 26.18 -2.99
N ALA A 10 10.85 24.91 -2.87
CA ALA A 10 9.88 24.51 -1.85
C ALA A 10 10.27 25.07 -0.47
N ALA A 11 11.57 25.22 -0.18
CA ALA A 11 12.11 25.85 1.03
C ALA A 11 11.62 27.29 1.31
N THR A 12 11.24 28.06 0.28
CA THR A 12 10.79 29.45 0.39
C THR A 12 9.40 29.57 1.02
N TRP A 13 8.52 28.60 0.79
CA TRP A 13 7.18 28.55 1.38
C TRP A 13 7.07 27.57 2.56
N LEU A 14 8.14 26.85 2.87
CA LEU A 14 8.17 25.82 3.90
C LEU A 14 8.38 26.43 5.31
N PRO A 15 7.54 26.05 6.30
CA PRO A 15 7.65 26.53 7.68
C PRO A 15 9.05 26.28 8.26
N LYS A 16 9.59 27.19 9.07
CA LYS A 16 10.97 27.07 9.63
C LYS A 16 11.21 25.75 10.39
N ASN A 17 10.16 25.10 10.88
CA ASN A 17 10.26 23.83 11.59
C ASN A 17 10.58 22.68 10.63
N LYS A 18 11.81 22.15 10.74
CA LYS A 18 12.32 21.07 9.89
C LYS A 18 11.43 19.82 9.89
N SER A 19 10.88 19.42 11.04
CA SER A 19 10.00 18.25 11.13
C SER A 19 8.72 18.44 10.33
N PHE A 20 8.18 19.66 10.29
CA PHE A 20 7.00 19.97 9.50
C PHE A 20 7.31 20.01 7.99
N ARG A 21 8.54 20.38 7.61
CA ARG A 21 8.98 20.35 6.20
C ARG A 21 9.00 18.94 5.63
N CYS A 22 9.48 17.97 6.41
CA CYS A 22 9.54 16.57 6.01
C CYS A 22 8.15 16.00 5.72
N THR A 23 7.21 16.17 6.66
CA THR A 23 5.82 15.73 6.47
C THR A 23 5.15 16.46 5.30
N PHE A 24 5.37 17.76 5.16
CA PHE A 24 4.77 18.54 4.09
C PHE A 24 5.26 18.10 2.71
N ILE A 25 6.58 17.95 2.51
CA ILE A 25 7.13 17.47 1.24
C ILE A 25 6.70 16.03 0.94
N ALA A 26 6.68 15.14 1.94
CA ALA A 26 6.20 13.78 1.77
C ALA A 26 4.74 13.75 1.26
N THR A 27 3.85 14.55 1.84
CA THR A 27 2.47 14.66 1.37
C THR A 27 2.37 15.23 -0.04
N GLN A 28 3.17 16.25 -0.38
CA GLN A 28 3.18 16.83 -1.73
C GLN A 28 3.60 15.80 -2.80
N VAL A 29 4.63 15.00 -2.51
CA VAL A 29 5.07 13.91 -3.38
C VAL A 29 3.97 12.87 -3.54
N SER A 30 3.33 12.45 -2.43
CA SER A 30 2.24 11.46 -2.46
C SER A 30 1.04 11.93 -3.28
N VAL A 31 0.63 13.20 -3.14
CA VAL A 31 -0.47 13.76 -3.94
C VAL A 31 -0.08 13.83 -5.41
N LYS A 32 1.09 14.37 -5.74
CA LYS A 32 1.55 14.46 -7.13
C LYS A 32 1.68 13.09 -7.80
N ALA A 33 2.15 12.08 -7.06
CA ALA A 33 2.20 10.70 -7.54
C ALA A 33 0.79 10.10 -7.71
N ALA A 34 -0.10 10.27 -6.73
CA ALA A 34 -1.47 9.73 -6.77
C ALA A 34 -2.28 10.29 -7.96
N TYR A 35 -2.06 11.55 -8.31
CA TYR A 35 -2.74 12.23 -9.41
C TYR A 35 -1.91 12.30 -10.70
N SER A 36 -0.74 11.65 -10.76
CA SER A 36 0.19 11.68 -11.91
C SER A 36 0.46 13.10 -12.43
N LEU A 37 0.61 14.05 -11.51
CA LEU A 37 0.86 15.44 -11.85
C LEU A 37 2.30 15.61 -12.32
N TRP A 38 2.50 16.38 -13.38
CA TRP A 38 3.84 16.73 -13.85
C TRP A 38 4.62 17.47 -12.76
N VAL A 39 5.86 17.07 -12.57
CA VAL A 39 6.84 17.70 -11.69
C VAL A 39 8.05 18.04 -12.54
N THR A 40 8.53 19.26 -12.43
CA THR A 40 9.77 19.66 -13.10
C THR A 40 10.97 18.99 -12.42
N GLN A 41 12.08 18.83 -13.16
CA GLN A 41 13.31 18.28 -12.58
C GLN A 41 13.78 19.11 -11.38
N ALA A 42 13.66 20.45 -11.46
CA ALA A 42 14.04 21.35 -10.38
C ALA A 42 13.18 21.17 -9.11
N GLU A 43 11.85 21.00 -9.26
CA GLU A 43 10.96 20.70 -8.13
C GLU A 43 11.30 19.35 -7.49
N HIS A 44 11.59 18.34 -8.31
CA HIS A 44 11.97 17.01 -7.83
C HIS A 44 13.27 17.08 -7.01
N ASP A 45 14.28 17.76 -7.53
CA ASP A 45 15.57 17.91 -6.85
C ASP A 45 15.44 18.71 -5.54
N ALA A 46 14.59 19.74 -5.51
CA ALA A 46 14.30 20.50 -4.29
C ALA A 46 13.60 19.63 -3.23
N MET A 47 12.60 18.84 -3.62
CA MET A 47 11.93 17.89 -2.73
C MET A 47 12.92 16.84 -2.18
N ALA A 48 13.78 16.29 -3.04
CA ALA A 48 14.81 15.32 -2.66
C ALA A 48 15.82 15.89 -1.65
N ARG A 49 16.26 17.14 -1.83
CA ARG A 49 17.18 17.82 -0.89
C ARG A 49 16.56 18.03 0.49
N VAL A 50 15.27 18.36 0.56
CA VAL A 50 14.56 18.50 1.85
C VAL A 50 14.46 17.13 2.54
N LEU A 51 14.12 16.08 1.80
CA LEU A 51 14.02 14.71 2.33
C LEU A 51 15.38 14.16 2.81
N GLN A 52 16.49 14.49 2.13
CA GLN A 52 17.85 14.13 2.58
C GLN A 52 18.21 14.73 3.95
N GLY A 53 17.63 15.87 4.31
CA GLY A 53 17.85 16.56 5.58
C GLY A 53 16.90 16.16 6.72
N CYS A 54 16.08 15.12 6.54
CA CYS A 54 15.10 14.66 7.51
C CYS A 54 15.70 13.55 8.42
N PRO A 55 16.20 13.87 9.63
CA PRO A 55 16.72 12.88 10.55
C PRO A 55 15.57 11.96 10.99
N GLY A 56 15.66 10.67 10.65
CA GLY A 56 14.62 9.67 10.95
C GLY A 56 13.91 9.10 9.73
N GLN A 57 14.23 9.56 8.52
CA GLN A 57 13.97 8.81 7.29
C GLN A 57 15.30 8.39 6.68
N ALA A 58 16.03 7.53 7.40
CA ALA A 58 16.68 6.46 6.65
C ALA A 58 15.53 5.85 5.84
N VAL A 59 15.58 6.02 4.53
CA VAL A 59 14.88 5.10 3.64
C VAL A 59 15.34 3.75 4.17
N LYS A 60 14.50 3.08 4.97
CA LYS A 60 14.61 1.64 5.13
C LYS A 60 14.70 1.23 3.68
N GLU A 61 15.87 0.70 3.30
CA GLU A 61 16.06 0.06 2.01
C GLU A 61 14.75 -0.62 1.68
N PRO A 62 14.20 -0.47 0.46
CA PRO A 62 12.99 -1.17 0.12
C PRO A 62 13.28 -2.63 0.48
N VAL A 63 12.74 -3.08 1.63
CA VAL A 63 12.72 -4.47 1.98
C VAL A 63 12.03 -5.02 0.79
N ALA A 64 12.81 -5.76 0.00
CA ALA A 64 12.43 -6.17 -1.33
C ALA A 64 10.97 -6.61 -1.22
N ALA A 65 10.08 -5.80 -1.78
CA ALA A 65 8.75 -6.21 -2.12
C ALA A 65 8.93 -7.12 -3.34
N ALA A 66 9.58 -8.25 -3.09
CA ALA A 66 9.72 -9.41 -3.93
C ALA A 66 9.21 -10.53 -3.02
N SER A 67 7.93 -10.88 -3.00
CA SER A 67 6.82 -10.50 -3.85
C SER A 67 5.57 -10.62 -2.98
N ARG A 68 4.78 -9.55 -2.84
CA ARG A 68 3.32 -9.74 -2.75
C ARG A 68 2.73 -9.68 -4.14
N ALA A 69 3.29 -10.50 -5.02
CA ALA A 69 2.46 -11.24 -5.94
C ALA A 69 2.12 -12.54 -5.21
N GLU A 70 1.19 -12.48 -4.26
CA GLU A 70 0.51 -13.72 -3.88
C GLU A 70 -0.43 -14.01 -5.05
N ALA A 71 -0.33 -15.23 -5.57
CA ALA A 71 -1.00 -15.75 -6.77
C ALA A 71 -2.53 -15.55 -6.74
N PRO A 72 -3.27 -15.82 -7.85
CA PRO A 72 -4.65 -15.42 -8.00
C PRO A 72 -5.52 -16.18 -7.00
N GLN A 73 -5.75 -15.59 -5.84
CA GLN A 73 -6.84 -16.01 -4.97
C GLN A 73 -8.12 -15.88 -5.82
N PRO A 74 -8.92 -16.95 -5.97
CA PRO A 74 -10.14 -16.86 -6.76
C PRO A 74 -11.01 -15.73 -6.19
N ALA A 75 -11.66 -14.97 -7.08
CA ALA A 75 -12.62 -13.96 -6.63
C ALA A 75 -13.66 -14.60 -5.69
N PRO A 76 -14.20 -13.87 -4.71
CA PRO A 76 -15.18 -14.40 -3.77
C PRO A 76 -16.45 -14.82 -4.53
N ALA A 77 -16.54 -16.12 -4.82
CA ALA A 77 -17.62 -16.72 -5.58
C ALA A 77 -18.15 -17.93 -4.84
N ARG A 78 -19.47 -18.12 -4.91
CA ARG A 78 -20.17 -19.27 -4.30
C ARG A 78 -19.77 -20.63 -4.89
N GLY A 79 -19.05 -20.64 -6.01
CA GLY A 79 -18.57 -21.85 -6.68
C GLY A 79 -17.15 -22.27 -6.26
N VAL A 80 -16.51 -21.53 -5.36
CA VAL A 80 -15.21 -21.91 -4.80
C VAL A 80 -15.42 -23.06 -3.81
N ASN A 81 -14.60 -24.10 -3.89
CA ASN A 81 -14.63 -25.27 -3.02
C ASN A 81 -13.20 -25.63 -2.55
N CYS A 82 -13.08 -26.54 -1.58
CA CYS A 82 -11.78 -26.96 -1.06
C CYS A 82 -10.83 -27.52 -2.13
N SER A 83 -11.35 -28.16 -3.18
CA SER A 83 -10.54 -28.71 -4.28
C SER A 83 -9.87 -27.63 -5.16
N ASP A 84 -10.28 -26.37 -5.05
CA ASP A 84 -9.67 -25.25 -5.75
C ASP A 84 -8.37 -24.78 -5.06
N PHE A 85 -8.11 -25.25 -3.84
CA PHE A 85 -6.94 -24.91 -3.04
C PHE A 85 -5.96 -26.08 -2.96
N GLY A 86 -4.67 -25.77 -3.08
CA GLY A 86 -3.62 -26.78 -2.99
C GLY A 86 -3.30 -27.24 -1.57
N THR A 87 -3.63 -26.45 -0.55
CA THR A 87 -3.38 -26.74 0.88
C THR A 87 -4.44 -26.11 1.79
N GLN A 88 -4.58 -26.62 3.01
CA GLN A 88 -5.48 -26.07 4.03
C GLN A 88 -5.16 -24.60 4.30
N ARG A 89 -3.87 -24.27 4.44
CA ARG A 89 -3.41 -22.88 4.68
C ARG A 89 -3.86 -21.93 3.58
N GLN A 90 -3.89 -22.38 2.33
CA GLN A 90 -4.31 -21.54 1.21
C GLN A 90 -5.81 -21.25 1.25
N ALA A 91 -6.63 -22.26 1.57
CA ALA A 91 -8.07 -22.09 1.79
C ALA A 91 -8.35 -21.19 3.01
N GLN A 92 -7.59 -21.37 4.09
CA GLN A 92 -7.69 -20.58 5.31
C GLN A 92 -7.42 -19.10 5.06
N GLN A 93 -6.36 -18.76 4.32
CA GLN A 93 -6.03 -17.37 3.99
C GLN A 93 -7.14 -16.69 3.18
N TRP A 94 -7.73 -17.42 2.22
CA TRP A 94 -8.86 -16.94 1.44
C TRP A 94 -10.09 -16.69 2.34
N PHE A 95 -10.40 -17.65 3.21
CA PHE A 95 -11.51 -17.56 4.16
C PHE A 95 -11.33 -16.37 5.10
N GLU A 96 -10.19 -16.23 5.78
CA GLU A 96 -9.91 -15.13 6.71
C GLU A 96 -10.02 -13.74 6.06
N TYR A 97 -9.71 -13.64 4.76
CA TYR A 97 -9.79 -12.39 4.02
C TYR A 97 -11.24 -12.00 3.66
N TYR A 98 -12.09 -12.96 3.29
CA TYR A 98 -13.46 -12.70 2.85
C TYR A 98 -14.52 -12.88 3.95
N HIS A 99 -14.24 -13.67 4.98
CA HIS A 99 -15.19 -13.99 6.04
C HIS A 99 -15.74 -12.74 6.79
N PRO A 100 -14.94 -11.70 7.12
CA PRO A 100 -15.47 -10.51 7.81
C PRO A 100 -16.48 -9.69 6.98
N GLN A 101 -16.43 -9.80 5.65
CA GLN A 101 -17.23 -9.00 4.71
C GLN A 101 -18.39 -9.79 4.10
N LEU A 102 -18.20 -11.09 3.87
CA LEU A 102 -19.14 -11.94 3.13
C LEU A 102 -19.56 -13.20 3.90
N GLY A 103 -18.98 -13.45 5.08
CA GLY A 103 -19.14 -14.71 5.81
C GLY A 103 -18.57 -15.89 5.02
N ASP A 104 -19.03 -17.10 5.35
CA ASP A 104 -18.69 -18.30 4.60
C ASP A 104 -19.49 -18.41 3.28
N ILE A 105 -19.22 -17.49 2.35
CA ILE A 105 -19.94 -17.41 1.06
C ILE A 105 -19.75 -18.66 0.18
N ALA A 106 -18.65 -19.38 0.38
CA ALA A 106 -18.26 -20.56 -0.38
C ALA A 106 -18.54 -21.88 0.36
N GLY A 107 -18.99 -21.84 1.62
CA GLY A 107 -19.25 -23.05 2.40
C GLY A 107 -17.96 -23.84 2.70
N LEU A 108 -16.83 -23.16 2.88
CA LEU A 108 -15.52 -23.78 3.12
C LEU A 108 -15.35 -24.26 4.57
N ASP A 109 -16.14 -23.71 5.49
CA ASP A 109 -16.16 -24.03 6.93
C ASP A 109 -17.48 -24.77 7.25
N GLY A 110 -17.45 -26.09 7.03
CA GLY A 110 -18.64 -26.93 7.16
C GLY A 110 -19.08 -27.20 8.60
N ASP A 111 -18.16 -27.13 9.55
CA ASP A 111 -18.37 -27.35 10.98
C ASP A 111 -18.48 -26.05 11.79
N GLY A 112 -18.23 -24.89 11.17
CA GLY A 112 -18.47 -23.57 11.74
C GLY A 112 -17.43 -23.18 12.79
N ASP A 113 -16.22 -23.74 12.72
CA ASP A 113 -15.14 -23.52 13.67
C ASP A 113 -14.14 -22.46 13.22
N LEU A 114 -14.43 -21.78 12.10
CA LEU A 114 -13.60 -20.77 11.43
C LEU A 114 -12.31 -21.33 10.81
N LEU A 115 -12.23 -22.66 10.63
CA LEU A 115 -11.15 -23.31 9.91
C LEU A 115 -11.65 -23.87 8.58
N ALA A 116 -11.31 -23.16 7.50
CA ALA A 116 -11.68 -23.59 6.16
C ALA A 116 -10.88 -24.83 5.74
N CYS A 117 -11.58 -25.83 5.20
CA CYS A 117 -11.00 -26.97 4.52
C CYS A 117 -9.91 -27.73 5.33
N VAL A 118 -10.14 -27.97 6.62
CA VAL A 118 -9.20 -28.70 7.53
C VAL A 118 -8.82 -30.12 7.07
N SER A 119 -9.54 -30.66 6.09
CA SER A 119 -9.27 -31.94 5.45
C SER A 119 -8.17 -31.89 4.37
N LEU A 120 -7.73 -30.70 3.95
CA LEU A 120 -6.62 -30.52 3.03
C LEU A 120 -5.26 -30.68 3.74
N PRO A 121 -4.21 -31.05 2.98
CA PRO A 121 -2.85 -31.15 3.50
C PRO A 121 -2.24 -29.79 3.92
#